data_AF-A0A925TV62-F1
#
_entry.id   AF-A0A925TV62-F1
#
_cell.length_a   1.000
_cell.length_b   1.000
_cell.length_c   1.000
_cell.angle_alpha   90.00
_cell.angle_beta   90.00
_cell.angle_gamma   90.00
#
_symmetry.space_group_name_H-M   'P 1'
#
loop_
_entity.id
_entity.type
_entity.pdbx_description
1 polymer ?
#
loop_
_entity_poly.entity_id
_entity_poly.type
_entity_poly.pdbx_seq_one_letter_code
_entity_poly.pdbx_strand_id
1 'polypeptide(L)'
;MKKNFFYLSILFFLFSSCAKNDREPGPLTDGLEEVVSNKIYVMHSMIYADNKPWTTSNIFVIKGTKDTVWIYGSGYGDFRKPCDDSCNDNNYYLGDNFYGTGPATEDVRPIDSVITNIFKINRDSAILQFIVPHYHLDHINSEFIDAFYTTFNYPLNPASKIWIHVNDSIGALCNEPCCGTQPCPDKKNKYYGVPYMPSWKPAYKSMFKTMGSESDICNTVIKTFSSENGVWEITKGVAVADDGHTDGTINLNNADLKLRINGTKSKVQCDLQKNWTSVSVHGNIHPVH
;
A
#
# COMPACT_ATOMS: atom_id res chain seq x y z
N MET A 1 43.40 68.81 10.21
CA MET A 1 41.94 68.66 10.42
C MET A 1 41.61 67.19 10.53
N LYS A 2 40.55 66.90 11.29
CA LYS A 2 40.18 65.67 12.01
C LYS A 2 40.45 64.31 11.32
N LYS A 3 41.06 63.40 12.10
CA LYS A 3 41.07 61.94 11.92
C LYS A 3 39.64 61.41 12.03
N ASN A 4 39.20 60.59 11.07
CA ASN A 4 37.98 59.78 11.23
C ASN A 4 38.37 58.32 11.40
N PHE A 5 38.01 57.82 12.58
CA PHE A 5 38.18 56.47 13.09
C PHE A 5 37.13 55.53 12.47
N PHE A 6 37.58 54.29 12.21
CA PHE A 6 36.88 53.01 12.41
C PHE A 6 35.35 53.02 12.55
N TYR A 7 34.67 52.21 11.72
CA TYR A 7 33.98 50.99 12.17
C TYR A 7 33.66 50.12 10.94
N LEU A 8 34.42 49.02 10.78
CA LEU A 8 34.11 47.95 9.84
C LEU A 8 33.22 46.95 10.58
N SER A 9 31.90 47.13 10.50
CA SER A 9 30.93 46.16 11.01
C SER A 9 30.70 45.09 9.93
N ILE A 10 31.49 44.03 9.99
CA ILE A 10 31.22 42.79 9.25
C ILE A 10 30.01 42.13 9.93
N LEU A 11 28.81 42.35 9.39
CA LEU A 11 27.63 41.56 9.76
C LEU A 11 27.81 40.15 9.19
N PHE A 12 28.22 39.22 10.05
CA PHE A 12 28.03 37.79 9.82
C PHE A 12 26.52 37.50 9.85
N PHE A 13 25.85 37.61 8.71
CA PHE A 13 24.61 36.89 8.52
C PHE A 13 24.96 35.41 8.39
N LEU A 14 24.86 34.71 9.52
CA LEU A 14 24.66 33.27 9.58
C LEU A 14 23.38 32.96 8.80
N PHE A 15 23.52 32.77 7.49
CA PHE A 15 22.61 31.92 6.74
C PHE A 15 22.81 30.51 7.28
N SER A 16 22.12 30.20 8.37
CA SER A 16 21.72 28.83 8.66
C SER A 16 20.91 28.39 7.45
N SER A 17 21.58 27.80 6.46
CA SER A 17 20.90 27.10 5.39
C SER A 17 20.10 26.01 6.10
N CYS A 18 18.79 26.23 6.20
CA CYS A 18 17.85 25.14 6.27
C CYS A 18 18.11 24.31 5.02
N ALA A 19 19.01 23.33 5.13
CA ALA A 19 19.11 22.24 4.19
C ALA A 19 17.81 21.47 4.35
N LYS A 20 16.75 21.95 3.69
CA LYS A 20 15.73 21.05 3.21
C LYS A 20 16.51 20.04 2.40
N ASN A 21 16.59 18.82 2.89
CA ASN A 21 16.97 17.67 2.10
C ASN A 21 15.89 17.48 1.03
N ASP A 22 15.79 18.42 0.09
CA ASP A 22 15.07 18.28 -1.15
C ASP A 22 15.95 17.41 -2.06
N ARG A 23 16.22 16.17 -1.63
CA ARG A 23 16.59 15.14 -2.59
C ARG A 23 15.36 15.01 -3.47
N GLU A 24 15.47 15.48 -4.71
CA GLU A 24 14.43 15.21 -5.70
C GLU A 24 14.11 13.71 -5.62
N PRO A 25 12.82 13.34 -5.44
CA PRO A 25 12.46 11.94 -5.42
C PRO A 25 12.97 11.33 -6.73
N GLY A 26 13.79 10.29 -6.62
CA GLY A 26 14.30 9.57 -7.78
C GLY A 26 13.16 9.11 -8.69
N PRO A 27 13.45 8.73 -9.95
CA PRO A 27 12.42 8.27 -10.88
C PRO A 27 11.62 7.13 -10.26
N LEU A 28 10.29 7.14 -10.44
CA LEU A 28 9.44 6.06 -9.94
C LEU A 28 9.89 4.71 -10.52
N THR A 29 10.02 3.71 -9.65
CA THR A 29 10.42 2.35 -10.00
C THR A 29 9.17 1.52 -10.25
N ASP A 30 9.15 0.77 -11.34
CA ASP A 30 8.12 -0.21 -11.67
C ASP A 30 8.69 -1.63 -11.49
N GLY A 31 7.84 -2.61 -11.21
CA GLY A 31 8.24 -4.01 -11.08
C GLY A 31 8.67 -4.43 -9.67
N LEU A 32 9.37 -5.55 -9.59
CA LEU A 32 9.73 -6.21 -8.33
C LEU A 32 11.03 -5.65 -7.75
N GLU A 33 11.01 -5.26 -6.48
CA GLU A 33 12.18 -4.84 -5.70
C GLU A 33 12.33 -5.71 -4.43
N GLU A 34 13.57 -6.02 -4.07
CA GLU A 34 13.88 -6.73 -2.82
C GLU A 34 14.10 -5.71 -1.69
N VAL A 35 13.34 -5.86 -0.59
CA VAL A 35 13.43 -4.97 0.59
C VAL A 35 14.33 -5.58 1.66
N VAL A 36 14.12 -6.88 1.94
CA VAL A 36 14.96 -7.66 2.85
C VAL A 36 15.25 -8.99 2.17
N SER A 37 16.55 -9.30 2.05
CA SER A 37 17.00 -10.39 1.20
C SER A 37 16.29 -11.72 1.46
N ASN A 38 15.71 -12.30 0.41
CA ASN A 38 14.97 -13.57 0.42
C ASN A 38 13.75 -13.62 1.35
N LYS A 39 13.26 -12.49 1.86
CA LYS A 39 12.21 -12.51 2.89
C LYS A 39 11.12 -11.46 2.72
N ILE A 40 11.44 -10.28 2.19
CA ILE A 40 10.47 -9.22 1.89
C ILE A 40 10.76 -8.69 0.49
N TYR A 41 9.74 -8.77 -0.35
CA TYR A 41 9.73 -8.18 -1.68
C TYR A 41 8.59 -7.18 -1.78
N VAL A 42 8.72 -6.24 -2.69
CA VAL A 42 7.69 -5.28 -3.05
C VAL A 42 7.49 -5.32 -4.56
N MET A 43 6.24 -5.48 -4.99
CA MET A 43 5.85 -5.27 -6.38
C MET A 43 5.30 -3.85 -6.49
N HIS A 44 5.95 -3.01 -7.30
CA HIS A 44 5.49 -1.66 -7.61
C HIS A 44 4.49 -1.74 -8.76
N SER A 45 3.19 -1.66 -8.47
CA SER A 45 2.15 -1.56 -9.50
C SER A 45 2.02 -0.09 -9.92
N MET A 46 2.38 0.27 -11.16
CA MET A 46 2.43 1.67 -11.63
C MET A 46 1.16 2.10 -12.36
N ILE A 47 0.77 3.37 -12.19
CA ILE A 47 -0.07 4.10 -13.15
C ILE A 47 0.79 5.12 -13.90
N TYR A 48 0.49 5.26 -15.18
CA TYR A 48 0.99 6.27 -16.08
C TYR A 48 -0.11 7.29 -16.41
N ALA A 49 0.27 8.55 -16.49
CA ALA A 49 -0.58 9.65 -16.97
C ALA A 49 0.12 10.31 -18.16
N ASP A 50 -0.57 10.45 -19.29
CA ASP A 50 0.01 11.03 -20.53
C ASP A 50 1.36 10.39 -20.92
N ASN A 51 1.45 9.07 -20.75
CA ASN A 51 2.65 8.24 -20.99
C ASN A 51 3.84 8.50 -20.06
N LYS A 52 3.63 9.09 -18.89
CA LYS A 52 4.67 9.30 -17.87
C LYS A 52 4.31 8.59 -16.57
N PRO A 53 5.27 7.98 -15.85
CA PRO A 53 5.02 7.43 -14.53
C PRO A 53 4.37 8.48 -13.63
N TRP A 54 3.24 8.12 -13.04
CA TRP A 54 2.45 9.04 -12.24
C TRP A 54 2.49 8.69 -10.76
N THR A 55 2.21 7.43 -10.42
CA THR A 55 2.28 6.92 -9.05
C THR A 55 2.40 5.39 -9.06
N THR A 56 2.92 4.82 -7.98
CA THR A 56 2.87 3.37 -7.74
C THR A 56 1.92 3.07 -6.59
N SER A 57 1.28 1.91 -6.59
CA SER A 57 0.73 1.26 -5.40
C SER A 57 1.52 -0.02 -5.14
N ASN A 58 2.15 -0.09 -3.99
CA ASN A 58 3.17 -1.09 -3.66
C ASN A 58 2.52 -2.27 -2.94
N ILE A 59 2.81 -3.47 -3.43
CA ILE A 59 2.33 -4.75 -2.88
C ILE A 59 3.49 -5.43 -2.18
N PHE A 60 3.45 -5.51 -0.86
CA PHE A 60 4.51 -6.16 -0.10
C PHE A 60 4.21 -7.65 0.05
N VAL A 61 5.22 -8.48 -0.21
CA VAL A 61 5.17 -9.93 -0.11
C VAL A 61 6.17 -10.38 0.94
N ILE A 62 5.65 -10.90 2.05
CA ILE A 62 6.42 -11.25 3.24
C ILE A 62 6.36 -12.76 3.46
N LYS A 63 7.52 -13.40 3.55
CA LYS A 63 7.62 -14.83 3.86
C LYS A 63 7.16 -15.09 5.29
N GLY A 64 5.99 -15.72 5.43
CA GLY A 64 5.46 -16.17 6.71
C GLY A 64 6.19 -17.39 7.25
N THR A 65 5.70 -17.95 8.36
CA THR A 65 6.19 -19.24 8.85
C THR A 65 5.56 -20.40 8.07
N LYS A 66 6.35 -21.46 7.84
CA LYS A 66 5.95 -22.63 7.02
C LYS A 66 5.51 -22.18 5.61
N ASP A 67 4.36 -22.63 5.14
CA ASP A 67 3.82 -22.36 3.81
C ASP A 67 2.97 -21.08 3.75
N THR A 68 3.03 -20.23 4.79
CA THR A 68 2.23 -18.99 4.84
C THR A 68 2.95 -17.87 4.08
N VAL A 69 2.19 -17.14 3.27
CA VAL A 69 2.67 -15.91 2.61
C VAL A 69 1.75 -14.76 3.01
N TRP A 70 2.32 -13.68 3.52
CA TRP A 70 1.59 -12.46 3.85
C TRP A 70 1.74 -11.45 2.72
N ILE A 71 0.61 -10.94 2.23
CA ILE A 71 0.55 -9.98 1.12
C ILE A 71 -0.14 -8.72 1.65
N TYR A 72 0.53 -7.57 1.58
CA TYR A 72 0.00 -6.29 2.05
C TYR A 72 -0.22 -5.35 0.88
N GLY A 73 -1.50 -5.03 0.61
CA GLY A 73 -1.94 -4.33 -0.60
C GLY A 73 -2.25 -5.27 -1.77
N SER A 74 -2.78 -4.72 -2.86
CA SER A 74 -3.15 -5.46 -4.07
C SER A 74 -2.83 -4.75 -5.38
N GLY A 75 -2.21 -3.55 -5.33
CA GLY A 75 -1.91 -2.75 -6.51
C GLY A 75 -3.18 -2.25 -7.19
N TYR A 76 -3.03 -1.73 -8.40
CA TYR A 76 -4.13 -1.09 -9.10
C TYR A 76 -5.15 -2.08 -9.70
N GLY A 77 -4.88 -3.39 -9.76
CA GLY A 77 -5.82 -4.35 -10.35
C GLY A 77 -5.83 -4.29 -11.89
N ASP A 78 -6.92 -4.67 -12.54
CA ASP A 78 -6.98 -4.56 -14.00
C ASP A 78 -7.08 -3.09 -14.41
N PHE A 79 -6.16 -2.66 -15.26
CA PHE A 79 -6.25 -1.39 -15.97
C PHE A 79 -6.51 -1.65 -17.46
N ARG A 80 -7.77 -1.56 -17.90
CA ARG A 80 -8.16 -1.66 -19.32
C ARG A 80 -8.23 -0.27 -19.95
N LYS A 81 -8.21 -0.20 -21.29
CA LYS A 81 -8.45 1.06 -22.03
C LYS A 81 -9.74 1.74 -21.53
N PRO A 82 -9.79 3.08 -21.54
CA PRO A 82 -11.02 3.82 -21.26
C PRO A 82 -12.17 3.36 -22.15
N CYS A 83 -13.36 3.26 -21.58
CA CYS A 83 -14.52 2.73 -22.28
C CYS A 83 -15.81 3.45 -21.87
N ASP A 84 -16.81 3.35 -22.75
CA ASP A 84 -17.95 4.24 -22.73
C ASP A 84 -19.11 3.74 -21.84
N ASP A 85 -19.12 2.47 -21.40
CA ASP A 85 -20.24 1.90 -20.60
C ASP A 85 -19.91 0.66 -19.71
N SER A 86 -18.67 0.14 -19.69
CA SER A 86 -18.28 -1.01 -18.83
C SER A 86 -16.90 -0.81 -18.20
N CYS A 87 -16.76 0.32 -17.50
CA CYS A 87 -15.51 0.71 -16.87
C CYS A 87 -15.15 -0.22 -15.71
N ASN A 88 -13.91 -0.69 -15.68
CA ASN A 88 -13.30 -1.12 -14.42
C ASN A 88 -13.21 0.09 -13.46
N ASP A 89 -12.96 -0.19 -12.19
CA ASP A 89 -13.02 0.84 -11.15
C ASP A 89 -12.02 1.99 -11.42
N ASN A 90 -10.80 1.67 -11.89
CA ASN A 90 -9.78 2.67 -12.20
C ASN A 90 -10.21 3.68 -13.25
N ASN A 91 -10.79 3.22 -14.37
CA ASN A 91 -11.22 4.12 -15.45
C ASN A 91 -12.34 5.04 -14.97
N TYR A 92 -13.26 4.53 -14.14
CA TYR A 92 -14.33 5.34 -13.57
C TYR A 92 -13.80 6.49 -12.69
N TYR A 93 -12.76 6.24 -11.90
CA TYR A 93 -12.21 7.23 -10.96
C TYR A 93 -11.13 8.15 -11.54
N LEU A 94 -10.35 7.67 -12.51
CA LEU A 94 -9.19 8.38 -13.04
C LEU A 94 -9.45 8.99 -14.42
N GLY A 95 -10.33 8.38 -15.22
CA GLY A 95 -10.62 8.79 -16.59
C GLY A 95 -9.56 8.38 -17.60
N ASP A 96 -9.72 8.87 -18.83
CA ASP A 96 -9.16 8.24 -20.03
C ASP A 96 -7.67 8.46 -20.29
N ASN A 97 -7.05 9.38 -19.58
CA ASN A 97 -5.63 9.73 -19.76
C ASN A 97 -4.69 8.87 -18.89
N PHE A 98 -5.25 7.95 -18.12
CA PHE A 98 -4.50 7.08 -17.22
C PHE A 98 -4.47 5.64 -17.76
N TYR A 99 -3.35 4.96 -17.54
CA TYR A 99 -3.23 3.52 -17.79
C TYR A 99 -2.28 2.88 -16.78
N GLY A 100 -2.49 1.61 -16.43
CA GLY A 100 -1.61 0.85 -15.52
C GLY A 100 -0.50 0.13 -16.26
N THR A 101 0.49 -0.41 -15.53
CA THR A 101 1.53 -1.31 -16.08
C THR A 101 0.92 -2.53 -16.79
N GLY A 102 -0.28 -2.97 -16.38
CA GLY A 102 -0.99 -4.07 -17.02
C GLY A 102 -2.26 -4.49 -16.28
N PRO A 103 -2.83 -5.66 -16.61
CA PRO A 103 -3.85 -6.31 -15.80
C PRO A 103 -3.27 -6.83 -14.48
N ALA A 104 -4.12 -7.17 -13.52
CA ALA A 104 -3.71 -7.66 -12.19
C ALA A 104 -2.81 -8.91 -12.27
N THR A 105 -2.94 -9.71 -13.33
CA THR A 105 -2.09 -10.88 -13.57
C THR A 105 -0.62 -10.52 -13.79
N GLU A 106 -0.31 -9.31 -14.27
CA GLU A 106 1.08 -8.86 -14.44
C GLU A 106 1.75 -8.51 -13.11
N ASP A 107 0.99 -8.08 -12.10
CA ASP A 107 1.51 -7.92 -10.74
C ASP A 107 1.64 -9.27 -10.02
N VAL A 108 0.69 -10.18 -10.21
CA VAL A 108 0.72 -11.50 -9.57
C VAL A 108 1.84 -12.37 -10.15
N ARG A 109 2.21 -12.24 -11.43
CA ARG A 109 3.25 -13.07 -12.08
C ARG A 109 4.61 -12.98 -11.38
N PRO A 110 5.20 -11.80 -11.11
CA PRO A 110 6.42 -11.70 -10.29
C PRO A 110 6.23 -12.21 -8.87
N ILE A 111 5.08 -11.93 -8.24
CA ILE A 111 4.81 -12.36 -6.86
C ILE A 111 4.75 -13.89 -6.76
N ASP A 112 4.11 -14.56 -7.72
CA ASP A 112 4.10 -16.02 -7.82
C ASP A 112 5.51 -16.59 -7.99
N SER A 113 6.37 -15.92 -8.77
CA SER A 113 7.78 -16.30 -8.88
C SER A 113 8.52 -16.12 -7.56
N VAL A 114 8.25 -15.05 -6.79
CA VAL A 114 8.80 -14.90 -5.42
C VAL A 114 8.37 -16.07 -4.54
N ILE A 115 7.07 -16.40 -4.51
CA ILE A 115 6.52 -17.46 -3.65
C ILE A 115 7.14 -18.82 -4.00
N THR A 116 7.14 -19.18 -5.29
CA THR A 116 7.54 -20.52 -5.74
C THR A 116 9.05 -20.67 -5.89
N ASN A 117 9.73 -19.68 -6.46
CA ASN A 117 11.15 -19.78 -6.80
C ASN A 117 12.07 -19.22 -5.72
N ILE A 118 11.64 -18.25 -4.92
CA ILE A 118 12.50 -17.64 -3.88
C ILE A 118 12.13 -18.18 -2.52
N PHE A 119 10.87 -18.08 -2.11
CA PHE A 119 10.41 -18.59 -0.82
C PHE A 119 10.37 -20.12 -0.79
N LYS A 120 10.37 -20.77 -1.96
CA LYS A 120 10.32 -22.22 -2.16
C LYS A 120 9.05 -22.85 -1.60
N ILE A 121 7.92 -22.15 -1.69
CA ILE A 121 6.61 -22.63 -1.25
C ILE A 121 5.87 -23.20 -2.46
N ASN A 122 5.33 -24.41 -2.34
CA ASN A 122 4.51 -25.00 -3.39
C ASN A 122 3.14 -24.30 -3.43
N ARG A 123 2.64 -23.96 -4.63
CA ARG A 123 1.31 -23.39 -4.81
C ARG A 123 0.23 -24.21 -4.12
N ASP A 124 0.31 -25.54 -4.19
CA ASP A 124 -0.69 -26.46 -3.65
C ASP A 124 -0.78 -26.43 -2.11
N SER A 125 0.29 -26.02 -1.43
CA SER A 125 0.34 -25.92 0.04
C SER A 125 0.37 -24.50 0.56
N ALA A 126 0.56 -23.51 -0.32
CA ALA A 126 0.62 -22.10 0.04
C ALA A 126 -0.65 -21.64 0.76
N ILE A 127 -0.46 -20.94 1.88
CA ILE A 127 -1.53 -20.29 2.63
C ILE A 127 -1.37 -18.78 2.45
N LEU A 128 -2.13 -18.22 1.50
CA LEU A 128 -2.11 -16.78 1.23
C LEU A 128 -2.91 -16.01 2.30
N GLN A 129 -2.27 -15.02 2.93
CA GLN A 129 -2.88 -14.11 3.89
C GLN A 129 -2.80 -12.69 3.33
N PHE A 130 -3.92 -12.14 2.91
CA PHE A 130 -3.99 -10.78 2.40
C PHE A 130 -4.31 -9.83 3.56
N ILE A 131 -3.58 -8.72 3.66
CA ILE A 131 -3.84 -7.65 4.62
C ILE A 131 -4.12 -6.40 3.80
N VAL A 132 -5.26 -5.77 4.07
CA VAL A 132 -5.72 -4.56 3.36
C VAL A 132 -5.24 -3.32 4.11
N PRO A 133 -4.31 -2.51 3.54
CA PRO A 133 -3.81 -1.27 4.14
C PRO A 133 -4.93 -0.30 4.53
N HIS A 134 -5.88 -0.13 3.61
CA HIS A 134 -7.15 0.58 3.73
C HIS A 134 -8.03 0.20 2.53
N TYR A 135 -9.32 0.52 2.56
CA TYR A 135 -10.27 -0.01 1.57
C TYR A 135 -10.14 0.54 0.14
N HIS A 136 -9.19 1.43 -0.16
CA HIS A 136 -9.11 1.98 -1.51
C HIS A 136 -8.74 0.91 -2.54
N LEU A 137 -9.27 1.08 -3.76
CA LEU A 137 -9.16 0.16 -4.88
C LEU A 137 -7.72 -0.33 -5.16
N ASP A 138 -6.77 0.58 -5.01
CA ASP A 138 -5.35 0.33 -5.27
C ASP A 138 -4.67 -0.50 -4.18
N HIS A 139 -5.39 -0.83 -3.12
CA HIS A 139 -4.92 -1.62 -1.99
C HIS A 139 -5.79 -2.83 -1.69
N ILE A 140 -6.98 -2.89 -2.29
CA ILE A 140 -7.84 -4.06 -2.30
C ILE A 140 -8.69 -4.07 -3.57
N ASN A 141 -8.55 -5.11 -4.39
CA ASN A 141 -9.39 -5.34 -5.56
C ASN A 141 -9.56 -6.85 -5.79
N SER A 142 -10.67 -7.23 -6.42
CA SER A 142 -11.04 -8.64 -6.58
C SER A 142 -10.21 -9.34 -7.67
N GLU A 143 -9.72 -8.60 -8.66
CA GLU A 143 -8.94 -9.12 -9.81
C GLU A 143 -7.59 -9.66 -9.37
N PHE A 144 -6.88 -8.92 -8.52
CA PHE A 144 -5.61 -9.36 -7.95
C PHE A 144 -5.75 -10.65 -7.13
N ILE A 145 -6.79 -10.71 -6.29
CA ILE A 145 -7.10 -11.92 -5.51
C ILE A 145 -7.47 -13.07 -6.45
N ASP A 146 -8.33 -12.82 -7.45
CA ASP A 146 -8.78 -13.83 -8.40
C ASP A 146 -7.62 -14.43 -9.18
N ALA A 147 -6.67 -13.61 -9.63
CA ALA A 147 -5.54 -14.03 -10.45
C ALA A 147 -4.73 -15.15 -9.78
N PHE A 148 -4.48 -15.11 -8.47
CA PHE A 148 -3.83 -16.21 -7.75
C PHE A 148 -4.57 -17.54 -7.95
N TYR A 149 -5.89 -17.54 -7.81
CA TYR A 149 -6.69 -18.77 -7.82
C TYR A 149 -7.00 -19.26 -9.23
N THR A 150 -7.29 -18.37 -10.17
CA THR A 150 -7.77 -18.74 -11.51
C THR A 150 -6.66 -18.82 -12.54
N THR A 151 -5.67 -17.93 -12.48
CA THR A 151 -4.58 -17.86 -13.47
C THR A 151 -3.36 -18.63 -13.00
N PHE A 152 -2.98 -18.46 -11.72
CA PHE A 152 -1.80 -19.12 -11.15
C PHE A 152 -2.14 -20.42 -10.40
N ASN A 153 -3.41 -20.84 -10.40
CA ASN A 153 -3.89 -22.13 -9.90
C ASN A 153 -3.52 -22.41 -8.43
N TYR A 154 -3.46 -21.38 -7.58
CA TYR A 154 -3.42 -21.62 -6.13
C TYR A 154 -4.76 -22.24 -5.70
N PRO A 155 -4.76 -23.24 -4.81
CA PRO A 155 -6.00 -23.78 -4.28
C PRO A 155 -6.64 -22.77 -3.33
N LEU A 156 -7.97 -22.75 -3.30
CA LEU A 156 -8.72 -21.95 -2.35
C LEU A 156 -8.61 -22.57 -0.95
N ASN A 157 -7.51 -22.27 -0.25
CA ASN A 157 -7.23 -22.84 1.06
C ASN A 157 -8.16 -22.25 2.14
N PRO A 158 -8.88 -23.06 2.94
CA PRO A 158 -9.73 -22.57 4.02
C PRO A 158 -9.01 -21.77 5.10
N ALA A 159 -7.68 -21.89 5.22
CA ALA A 159 -6.86 -21.09 6.12
C ALA A 159 -6.53 -19.69 5.57
N SER A 160 -6.65 -19.47 4.25
CA SER A 160 -6.43 -18.15 3.63
C SER A 160 -7.50 -17.15 4.04
N LYS A 161 -7.08 -15.90 4.26
CA LYS A 161 -7.93 -14.81 4.76
C LYS A 161 -7.59 -13.50 4.07
N ILE A 162 -8.57 -12.59 4.06
CA ILE A 162 -8.41 -11.18 3.70
C ILE A 162 -8.71 -10.37 4.96
N TRP A 163 -7.67 -9.83 5.59
CA TRP A 163 -7.74 -9.09 6.84
C TRP A 163 -7.98 -7.61 6.55
N ILE A 164 -9.02 -7.04 7.16
CA ILE A 164 -9.36 -5.62 7.03
C ILE A 164 -9.79 -5.03 8.37
N HIS A 165 -9.46 -3.77 8.60
CA HIS A 165 -9.95 -3.06 9.77
C HIS A 165 -11.48 -2.93 9.76
N VAL A 166 -12.13 -3.00 10.94
CA VAL A 166 -13.60 -2.91 11.05
C VAL A 166 -14.17 -1.65 10.40
N ASN A 167 -13.53 -0.48 10.61
CA ASN A 167 -13.96 0.80 10.02
C ASN A 167 -13.91 0.84 8.48
N ASP A 168 -13.09 0.00 7.86
CA ASP A 168 -12.93 -0.03 6.39
C ASP A 168 -13.68 -1.22 5.75
N SER A 169 -14.29 -2.09 6.58
CA SER A 169 -14.88 -3.35 6.14
C SER A 169 -16.07 -3.19 5.19
N ILE A 170 -16.92 -2.19 5.42
CA ILE A 170 -18.07 -1.89 4.56
C ILE A 170 -17.60 -1.44 3.19
N GLY A 171 -16.62 -0.53 3.14
CA GLY A 171 -16.08 0.00 1.89
C GLY A 171 -15.44 -1.08 1.02
N ALA A 172 -14.67 -1.98 1.61
CA ALA A 172 -13.97 -3.03 0.84
C ALA A 172 -14.87 -4.15 0.32
N LEU A 173 -16.03 -4.39 0.95
CA LEU A 173 -16.98 -5.43 0.54
C LEU A 173 -18.04 -4.93 -0.44
N CYS A 174 -18.07 -3.63 -0.69
CA CYS A 174 -19.12 -3.05 -1.50
C CYS A 174 -18.97 -3.36 -2.99
N ASN A 175 -20.07 -3.25 -3.74
CA ASN A 175 -20.12 -3.47 -5.18
C ASN A 175 -20.86 -2.31 -5.88
N GLU A 176 -20.88 -1.14 -5.24
CA GLU A 176 -21.46 0.09 -5.77
C GLU A 176 -20.43 1.22 -5.69
N PRO A 177 -20.37 2.12 -6.70
CA PRO A 177 -19.56 3.32 -6.61
C PRO A 177 -19.87 4.11 -5.33
N CYS A 178 -18.83 4.59 -4.66
CA CYS A 178 -18.93 5.45 -3.45
C CYS A 178 -19.52 4.77 -2.19
N CYS A 179 -19.71 3.47 -2.21
CA CYS A 179 -20.29 2.79 -1.07
C CYS A 179 -19.28 2.65 0.08
N GLY A 180 -19.69 3.00 1.30
CA GLY A 180 -18.78 3.10 2.45
C GLY A 180 -18.11 4.48 2.60
N THR A 181 -18.40 5.43 1.71
CA THR A 181 -18.03 6.85 1.87
C THR A 181 -19.21 7.76 1.62
N GLN A 182 -19.61 8.54 2.65
CA GLN A 182 -20.64 9.57 2.51
C GLN A 182 -20.13 10.91 3.07
N PRO A 183 -20.17 12.00 2.29
CA PRO A 183 -20.59 12.07 0.89
C PRO A 183 -19.65 11.26 -0.02
N CYS A 184 -20.16 10.78 -1.17
CA CYS A 184 -19.28 10.22 -2.20
C CYS A 184 -18.17 11.23 -2.46
N PRO A 185 -16.88 10.87 -2.31
CA PRO A 185 -15.80 11.79 -2.63
C PRO A 185 -16.00 12.25 -4.06
N ASP A 186 -16.04 13.58 -4.24
CA ASP A 186 -16.19 14.25 -5.53
C ASP A 186 -15.31 13.50 -6.54
N LYS A 187 -15.80 13.19 -7.75
CA LYS A 187 -15.04 12.44 -8.79
C LYS A 187 -13.65 13.04 -9.09
N LYS A 188 -13.39 14.26 -8.58
CA LYS A 188 -12.12 14.97 -8.59
C LYS A 188 -11.07 14.43 -7.60
N ASN A 189 -11.46 13.66 -6.58
CA ASN A 189 -10.52 13.04 -5.66
C ASN A 189 -10.11 11.66 -6.17
N LYS A 190 -9.16 11.69 -7.11
CA LYS A 190 -8.52 10.55 -7.79
C LYS A 190 -7.95 9.45 -6.89
N TYR A 191 -7.89 9.66 -5.57
CA TYR A 191 -7.38 8.68 -4.61
C TYR A 191 -8.47 7.93 -3.85
N TYR A 192 -9.74 8.30 -3.99
CA TYR A 192 -10.84 7.68 -3.25
C TYR A 192 -11.71 6.83 -4.19
N GLY A 193 -11.20 5.65 -4.52
CA GLY A 193 -11.97 4.60 -5.20
C GLY A 193 -12.27 3.45 -4.25
N VAL A 194 -13.49 2.92 -4.26
CA VAL A 194 -13.80 1.64 -3.60
C VAL A 194 -13.62 0.52 -4.62
N PRO A 195 -13.19 -0.70 -4.23
CA PRO A 195 -13.36 -1.86 -5.09
C PRO A 195 -14.83 -2.14 -5.27
N TYR A 196 -15.33 -2.12 -6.50
CA TYR A 196 -16.72 -2.47 -6.79
C TYR A 196 -16.90 -3.31 -8.06
N MET A 197 -15.94 -3.25 -8.99
CA MET A 197 -15.88 -4.08 -10.19
C MET A 197 -14.52 -4.75 -10.42
N PRO A 198 -14.53 -6.05 -10.74
CA PRO A 198 -15.66 -6.96 -10.71
C PRO A 198 -16.10 -7.24 -9.27
N SER A 199 -17.38 -7.54 -9.09
CA SER A 199 -17.89 -7.85 -7.76
C SER A 199 -17.20 -9.07 -7.15
N TRP A 200 -17.04 -9.08 -5.83
CA TRP A 200 -16.43 -10.19 -5.12
C TRP A 200 -17.18 -11.51 -5.35
N LYS A 201 -16.47 -12.55 -5.80
CA LYS A 201 -16.99 -13.92 -5.82
C LYS A 201 -17.39 -14.36 -4.40
N PRO A 202 -18.48 -15.13 -4.20
CA PRO A 202 -18.91 -15.56 -2.87
C PRO A 202 -17.81 -16.27 -2.06
N ALA A 203 -17.00 -17.07 -2.75
CA ALA A 203 -15.83 -17.74 -2.17
C ALA A 203 -14.85 -16.75 -1.54
N TYR A 204 -14.56 -15.62 -2.20
CA TYR A 204 -13.63 -14.60 -1.71
C TYR A 204 -14.25 -13.76 -0.60
N LYS A 205 -15.56 -13.44 -0.69
CA LYS A 205 -16.29 -12.80 0.41
C LYS A 205 -16.16 -13.60 1.72
N SER A 206 -16.17 -14.92 1.65
CA SER A 206 -16.01 -15.79 2.83
C SER A 206 -14.62 -15.75 3.47
N MET A 207 -13.60 -15.27 2.74
CA MET A 207 -12.23 -15.13 3.25
C MET A 207 -12.04 -13.86 4.08
N PHE A 208 -12.91 -12.86 3.94
CA PHE A 208 -12.79 -11.62 4.69
C PHE A 208 -12.91 -11.85 6.20
N LYS A 209 -12.01 -11.22 6.95
CA LYS A 209 -12.01 -11.16 8.41
C LYS A 209 -11.76 -9.72 8.83
N THR A 210 -12.68 -9.22 9.64
CA THR A 210 -12.49 -7.94 10.32
C THR A 210 -11.50 -8.09 11.46
N MET A 211 -10.76 -7.03 11.73
CA MET A 211 -9.88 -6.89 12.87
C MET A 211 -10.01 -5.49 13.48
N GLY A 212 -9.63 -5.36 14.75
CA GLY A 212 -9.69 -4.10 15.49
C GLY A 212 -11.05 -3.74 16.04
N SER A 213 -11.12 -2.53 16.57
CA SER A 213 -12.29 -1.87 17.14
C SER A 213 -12.55 -0.55 16.43
N GLU A 214 -13.81 -0.11 16.38
CA GLU A 214 -14.16 1.19 15.80
C GLU A 214 -13.47 2.36 16.50
N SER A 215 -13.13 2.17 17.78
CA SER A 215 -12.48 3.13 18.66
C SER A 215 -10.96 3.03 18.71
N ASP A 216 -10.32 2.22 17.86
CA ASP A 216 -8.86 2.06 17.89
C ASP A 216 -8.19 3.40 17.57
N ILE A 217 -7.29 3.83 18.46
CA ILE A 217 -6.49 5.04 18.28
C ILE A 217 -5.18 4.71 17.58
N CYS A 218 -4.57 5.72 16.97
CA CYS A 218 -3.27 5.65 16.30
C CYS A 218 -2.20 4.84 17.09
N ASN A 219 -1.44 3.99 16.40
CA ASN A 219 -0.44 3.04 16.92
C ASN A 219 -0.96 1.91 17.81
N THR A 220 -2.27 1.78 18.05
CA THR A 220 -2.84 0.60 18.74
C THR A 220 -2.49 -0.66 17.97
N VAL A 221 -1.95 -1.68 18.66
CA VAL A 221 -1.70 -3.00 18.08
C VAL A 221 -3.02 -3.75 17.97
N ILE A 222 -3.43 -3.99 16.73
CA ILE A 222 -4.72 -4.58 16.38
C ILE A 222 -4.61 -6.10 16.27
N LYS A 223 -3.50 -6.55 15.69
CA LYS A 223 -3.23 -7.96 15.42
C LYS A 223 -1.72 -8.14 15.29
N THR A 224 -1.25 -9.35 15.58
CA THR A 224 0.12 -9.75 15.29
C THR A 224 0.17 -10.98 14.40
N PHE A 225 1.28 -11.13 13.68
CA PHE A 225 1.61 -12.35 12.95
C PHE A 225 3.11 -12.61 12.95
N SER A 226 3.50 -13.86 12.68
CA SER A 226 4.91 -14.27 12.62
C SER A 226 5.36 -14.50 11.18
N SER A 227 6.62 -14.15 10.93
CA SER A 227 7.32 -14.33 9.66
C SER A 227 8.74 -14.87 9.90
N GLU A 228 9.47 -15.19 8.83
CA GLU A 228 10.92 -15.50 8.89
C GLU A 228 11.79 -14.28 9.29
N ASN A 229 11.18 -13.11 9.49
CA ASN A 229 11.78 -11.87 9.99
C ASN A 229 11.32 -11.50 11.41
N GLY A 230 10.74 -12.43 12.15
CA GLY A 230 10.20 -12.15 13.47
C GLY A 230 8.72 -11.75 13.45
N VAL A 231 8.29 -11.09 14.52
CA VAL A 231 6.89 -10.74 14.78
C VAL A 231 6.55 -9.40 14.13
N TRP A 232 5.45 -9.39 13.41
CA TRP A 232 4.84 -8.20 12.84
C TRP A 232 3.63 -7.78 13.65
N GLU A 233 3.50 -6.48 13.86
CA GLU A 233 2.34 -5.85 14.44
C GLU A 233 1.57 -5.11 13.35
N ILE A 234 0.28 -5.41 13.23
CA ILE A 234 -0.67 -4.61 12.48
C ILE A 234 -1.16 -3.54 13.44
N THR A 235 -0.82 -2.28 13.15
CA THR A 235 -1.17 -1.14 14.02
C THR A 235 -2.12 -0.18 13.34
N LYS A 236 -2.96 0.48 14.13
CA LYS A 236 -3.88 1.51 13.65
C LYS A 236 -3.15 2.75 13.12
N GLY A 237 -3.56 3.24 11.95
CA GLY A 237 -3.16 4.54 11.40
C GLY A 237 -4.01 5.70 11.94
N VAL A 238 -3.68 6.93 11.56
CA VAL A 238 -4.42 8.13 11.97
C VAL A 238 -5.84 8.10 11.41
N ALA A 239 -6.84 8.44 12.22
CA ALA A 239 -8.25 8.50 11.82
C ALA A 239 -8.53 9.76 10.99
N VAL A 240 -9.62 9.77 10.20
CA VAL A 240 -9.98 10.91 9.33
C VAL A 240 -10.26 12.17 10.15
N ALA A 241 -10.86 12.03 11.34
CA ALA A 241 -11.09 13.15 12.26
C ALA A 241 -9.80 13.88 12.69
N ASP A 242 -8.65 13.21 12.59
CA ASP A 242 -7.31 13.72 12.91
C ASP A 242 -6.45 13.90 11.65
N ASP A 243 -7.07 14.22 10.50
CA ASP A 243 -6.42 14.40 9.19
C ASP A 243 -5.76 13.13 8.60
N GLY A 244 -6.20 11.95 9.06
CA GLY A 244 -5.85 10.66 8.50
C GLY A 244 -6.44 10.40 7.11
N HIS A 245 -6.17 9.21 6.58
CA HIS A 245 -6.55 8.83 5.21
C HIS A 245 -7.91 8.14 5.14
N THR A 246 -8.07 7.04 5.88
CA THR A 246 -9.36 6.37 6.14
C THR A 246 -9.43 6.00 7.62
N ASP A 247 -10.63 5.83 8.15
CA ASP A 247 -10.80 5.46 9.56
C ASP A 247 -10.32 4.03 9.86
N GLY A 248 -10.12 3.19 8.86
CA GLY A 248 -9.53 1.85 8.98
C GLY A 248 -8.13 1.71 8.40
N THR A 249 -7.42 2.80 8.10
CA THR A 249 -6.01 2.71 7.71
C THR A 249 -5.20 1.99 8.79
N ILE A 250 -4.37 1.04 8.37
CA ILE A 250 -3.43 0.29 9.22
C ILE A 250 -2.00 0.42 8.70
N ASN A 251 -1.02 0.06 9.54
CA ASN A 251 0.39 -0.02 9.21
C ASN A 251 0.94 -1.37 9.65
N LEU A 252 2.05 -1.81 9.04
CA LEU A 252 2.81 -2.98 9.50
C LEU A 252 4.10 -2.53 10.18
N ASN A 253 4.34 -2.99 11.39
CA ASN A 253 5.56 -2.71 12.14
C ASN A 253 6.33 -4.01 12.42
N ASN A 254 7.65 -3.98 12.26
CA ASN A 254 8.54 -5.07 12.68
C ASN A 254 9.71 -4.47 13.48
N ALA A 255 9.78 -4.82 14.77
CA ALA A 255 10.76 -4.25 15.68
C ALA A 255 12.18 -4.76 15.42
N ASP A 256 12.35 -6.02 15.03
CA ASP A 256 13.65 -6.62 14.74
C ASP A 256 14.32 -5.96 13.52
N LEU A 257 13.50 -5.63 12.51
CA LEU A 257 13.93 -4.92 11.31
C LEU A 257 13.96 -3.39 11.49
N LYS A 258 13.39 -2.86 12.60
CA LYS A 258 13.13 -1.43 12.80
C LYS A 258 12.44 -0.81 11.57
N LEU A 259 11.43 -1.49 11.05
CA LEU A 259 10.75 -1.14 9.82
C LEU A 259 9.25 -0.92 10.04
N ARG A 260 8.72 0.18 9.50
CA ARG A 260 7.30 0.39 9.30
C ARG A 260 6.95 0.42 7.81
N ILE A 261 5.94 -0.33 7.42
CA ILE A 261 5.25 -0.18 6.13
C ILE A 261 3.97 0.62 6.40
N ASN A 262 3.95 1.88 5.96
CA ASN A 262 2.78 2.75 6.13
C ASN A 262 1.67 2.32 5.18
N GLY A 263 0.43 2.24 5.67
CA GLY A 263 -0.73 1.96 4.82
C GLY A 263 -1.23 3.13 3.99
N THR A 264 -0.60 4.30 4.05
CA THR A 264 -0.85 5.42 3.15
C THR A 264 0.38 6.34 3.04
N LYS A 265 0.41 7.17 1.99
CA LYS A 265 1.44 8.21 1.75
C LYS A 265 0.90 9.63 1.90
N SER A 266 -0.40 9.81 1.72
CA SER A 266 -0.98 11.09 1.30
C SER A 266 -1.48 11.96 2.46
N LYS A 267 -1.36 11.47 3.70
CA LYS A 267 -1.98 12.05 4.92
C LYS A 267 -1.11 11.88 6.16
N VAL A 268 -1.51 12.55 7.24
CA VAL A 268 -0.82 12.50 8.54
C VAL A 268 -0.66 11.04 8.97
N GLN A 269 0.57 10.67 9.32
CA GLN A 269 0.90 9.34 9.82
C GLN A 269 1.07 9.37 11.33
N CYS A 270 0.86 8.21 11.94
CA CYS A 270 1.20 8.00 13.34
C CYS A 270 2.69 8.24 13.58
N ASP A 271 3.02 8.78 14.75
CA ASP A 271 4.41 8.93 15.16
C ASP A 271 5.16 7.60 15.01
N LEU A 272 6.34 7.68 14.42
CA LEU A 272 7.25 6.56 14.23
C LEU A 272 8.27 6.55 15.36
N GLN A 273 8.62 5.36 15.84
CA GLN A 273 9.69 5.21 16.82
C GLN A 273 11.01 5.76 16.26
N LYS A 274 11.81 6.38 17.13
CA LYS A 274 13.13 6.92 16.73
C LYS A 274 14.00 5.80 16.15
N ASN A 275 14.74 6.11 15.09
CA ASN A 275 15.65 5.20 14.38
C ASN A 275 14.97 4.03 13.66
N TRP A 276 13.66 4.13 13.40
CA TRP A 276 12.97 3.22 12.49
C TRP A 276 12.95 3.79 11.08
N THR A 277 13.04 2.89 10.11
CA THR A 277 12.83 3.21 8.71
C THR A 277 11.36 3.07 8.38
N SER A 278 10.85 3.99 7.56
CA SER A 278 9.48 3.95 7.08
C SER A 278 9.48 3.86 5.56
N VAL A 279 8.75 2.88 5.06
CA VAL A 279 8.44 2.70 3.65
C VAL A 279 6.93 2.85 3.47
N SER A 280 6.50 3.23 2.28
CA SER A 280 5.08 3.51 2.01
C SER A 280 4.51 2.55 0.98
N VAL A 281 3.19 2.36 1.04
CA VAL A 281 2.40 1.73 -0.03
C VAL A 281 2.40 2.52 -1.35
N HIS A 282 3.08 3.66 -1.44
CA HIS A 282 3.31 4.38 -2.69
C HIS A 282 4.73 4.93 -2.82
N GLY A 283 5.23 5.02 -4.05
CA GLY A 283 6.55 5.55 -4.41
C GLY A 283 7.70 4.55 -4.23
N ASN A 284 8.92 5.02 -4.48
CA ASN A 284 10.13 4.20 -4.40
C ASN A 284 10.43 3.72 -2.98
N ILE A 285 11.02 2.52 -2.87
CA ILE A 285 11.49 1.96 -1.59
C ILE A 285 13.00 2.28 -1.32
N HIS A 286 13.69 2.95 -2.25
CA HIS A 286 15.12 3.32 -2.22
C HIS A 286 15.72 3.72 -0.84
N PRO A 287 16.98 3.33 -0.58
CA PRO A 287 17.33 2.17 0.19
C PRO A 287 17.37 2.50 1.68
N VAL A 288 16.97 1.53 2.49
CA VAL A 288 17.44 1.42 3.86
C VAL A 288 18.96 1.17 3.80
N HIS A 289 19.75 2.23 3.99
CA HIS A 289 21.20 2.13 4.23
C HIS A 289 21.47 2.29 5.72
#